data_AF-A0A842QLA8-F1
#
_entry.id   AF-A0A842QLA8-F1
#
_cell.length_a   1.000
_cell.length_b   1.000
_cell.length_c   1.000
_cell.angle_alpha   90.00
_cell.angle_beta   90.00
_cell.angle_gamma   90.00
#
_symmetry.space_group_name_H-M   'P 1'
#
loop_
_entity.id
_entity.type
_entity.pdbx_description
1 polymer ?
#
loop_
_entity_poly.entity_id
_entity_poly.type
_entity_poly.pdbx_seq_one_letter_code
_entity_poly.pdbx_strand_id
1 'polypeptide(L)' 'MAEIDILGIKKDVCDIYEVKCSYRISKARRQLKKIKKHISKSSKIRNVFFFCGESGSLVLV' A
#
# COMPACT_ATOMS: atom_id res chain seq x y z
N MET A 1 -15.59 0.06 1.92
CA MET A 1 -14.80 0.39 0.72
C MET A 1 -13.35 0.58 1.12
N ALA A 2 -12.41 0.05 0.33
CA ALA A 2 -10.97 0.22 0.52
C ALA A 2 -10.42 0.76 -0.80
N GLU A 3 -9.83 1.95 -0.76
CA GLU A 3 -9.24 2.63 -1.91
C GLU A 3 -7.72 2.55 -1.80
N ILE A 4 -7.07 2.34 -2.94
CA ILE A 4 -5.61 2.28 -3.06
C ILE A 4 -5.15 3.63 -3.61
N ASP A 5 -4.27 4.32 -2.88
CA ASP A 5 -3.77 5.64 -3.29
C ASP A 5 -2.98 5.55 -4.61
N ILE A 6 -2.04 4.61 -4.70
CA ILE A 6 -1.22 4.39 -5.91
C ILE A 6 -1.02 2.90 -6.16
N LEU A 7 -1.16 2.51 -7.44
CA LEU A 7 -0.92 1.16 -7.94
C LEU A 7 0.21 1.18 -8.98
N GLY A 8 1.29 0.44 -8.73
CA GLY A 8 2.36 0.21 -9.68
C GLY A 8 2.22 -1.17 -10.33
N ILE A 9 2.19 -1.23 -11.66
CA ILE A 9 2.16 -2.51 -12.38
C ILE A 9 3.42 -2.62 -13.24
N LYS A 10 4.18 -3.70 -13.07
CA LYS A 10 5.34 -4.02 -13.90
C LYS A 10 5.24 -5.45 -14.41
N LYS A 11 5.14 -5.58 -15.73
CA LYS A 11 4.77 -6.84 -16.40
C LYS A 11 3.44 -7.31 -15.81
N ASP A 12 3.46 -8.39 -15.06
CA ASP A 12 2.28 -8.97 -14.41
C ASP A 12 2.27 -8.77 -12.88
N VAL A 13 3.22 -8.04 -12.35
CA VAL A 13 3.40 -7.89 -10.90
C VAL A 13 2.88 -6.53 -10.47
N CYS A 14 2.14 -6.53 -9.37
CA CYS A 14 1.52 -5.35 -8.80
C CYS A 14 2.19 -4.98 -7.48
N ASP A 15 2.56 -3.71 -7.31
CA ASP A 15 2.96 -3.14 -6.03
C ASP A 15 1.95 -2.05 -5.64
N ILE A 16 1.54 -2.05 -4.39
CA ILE A 16 0.61 -1.07 -3.83
C ILE A 16 1.38 -0.06 -3.00
N TYR A 17 1.02 1.21 -3.11
CA TYR A 17 1.59 2.28 -2.31
C TYR A 17 0.46 3.04 -1.61
N GLU A 18 0.52 3.06 -0.29
CA GLU A 18 -0.32 3.90 0.55
C GLU A 18 0.46 5.17 0.88
N VAL A 19 -0.09 6.34 0.54
CA VAL A 19 0.58 7.63 0.69
C VAL A 19 -0.10 8.39 1.83
N LYS A 20 0.69 8.87 2.79
CA LYS A 20 0.21 9.82 3.80
C LYS A 20 1.22 10.94 4.00
N CYS A 21 0.73 12.16 4.17
CA CYS A 21 1.59 13.33 4.33
C CYS A 21 2.34 13.39 5.67
N SER A 22 2.00 12.54 6.65
CA SER A 22 2.61 12.52 8.00
C SER A 22 2.84 11.09 8.46
N TYR A 23 3.54 10.92 9.61
CA TYR A 23 3.86 9.64 10.26
C TYR A 23 2.66 8.81 10.76
N ARG A 24 1.49 8.91 10.11
CA ARG A 24 0.27 8.15 10.41
C ARG A 24 0.34 6.68 9.95
N ILE A 25 1.47 6.03 10.20
CA ILE A 25 1.74 4.64 9.80
C ILE A 25 0.73 3.65 10.39
N SER A 26 0.18 3.95 11.57
CA SER A 26 -0.90 3.14 12.18
C SER A 26 -2.20 3.18 11.37
N LYS A 27 -2.56 4.34 10.79
CA LYS A 27 -3.71 4.46 9.87
C LYS A 27 -3.41 3.75 8.56
N ALA A 28 -2.22 3.96 7.99
CA ALA A 28 -1.78 3.27 6.79
C ALA A 28 -1.86 1.74 6.96
N ARG A 29 -1.33 1.19 8.07
CA ARG A 29 -1.43 -0.24 8.39
C ARG A 29 -2.87 -0.75 8.50
N ARG A 30 -3.80 0.02 9.10
CA ARG A 30 -5.23 -0.36 9.17
C ARG A 30 -5.87 -0.40 7.78
N GLN A 31 -5.56 0.57 6.92
CA GLN A 31 -6.07 0.64 5.55
C GLN A 31 -5.53 -0.51 4.71
N LEU A 32 -4.22 -0.74 4.78
CA LEU A 32 -3.54 -1.86 4.14
C LEU A 32 -4.06 -3.22 4.62
N LYS A 33 -4.42 -3.38 5.90
CA LYS A 33 -5.06 -4.61 6.40
C LYS A 33 -6.42 -4.87 5.75
N LYS A 34 -7.19 -3.83 5.40
CA LYS A 34 -8.44 -3.98 4.65
C LYS A 34 -8.17 -4.33 3.20
N ILE A 35 -7.20 -3.65 2.58
CA ILE A 35 -6.76 -3.90 1.21
C ILE A 35 -6.29 -5.37 1.07
N LYS A 36 -5.42 -5.85 1.98
CA LYS A 36 -4.95 -7.25 2.06
C LYS A 36 -6.09 -8.28 2.20
N LYS A 37 -7.25 -7.92 2.77
CA LYS A 37 -8.42 -8.81 2.85
C LYS A 37 -9.19 -8.91 1.53
N HIS A 38 -9.15 -7.87 0.70
CA HIS A 38 -9.87 -7.80 -0.58
C HIS A 38 -9.02 -8.28 -1.76
N ILE A 39 -7.70 -8.18 -1.62
CA ILE A 39 -6.74 -8.77 -2.54
C ILE A 39 -6.76 -10.29 -2.30
N SER A 40 -7.60 -10.97 -3.06
CA SER A 40 -7.65 -12.44 -3.05
C SER A 40 -6.33 -13.04 -3.54
N LYS A 41 -6.10 -14.33 -3.25
CA LYS A 41 -4.90 -15.08 -3.66
C LYS A 41 -4.59 -15.05 -5.17
N SER A 42 -5.51 -14.60 -6.03
CA SER A 42 -5.29 -14.55 -7.49
C SER A 42 -4.59 -13.31 -8.01
N SER A 43 -4.50 -12.24 -7.21
CA SER A 43 -3.82 -11.02 -7.61
C SER A 43 -2.31 -11.13 -7.35
N LYS A 44 -1.50 -10.95 -8.41
CA LYS A 44 -0.03 -10.97 -8.42
C LYS A 44 0.57 -9.77 -7.69
N ILE A 45 0.09 -9.49 -6.48
CA ILE A 45 0.59 -8.39 -5.64
C ILE A 45 1.86 -8.88 -4.98
N ARG A 46 2.97 -8.21 -5.29
CA ARG A 46 4.29 -8.53 -4.75
C ARG A 46 4.53 -7.78 -3.45
N ASN A 47 4.42 -6.45 -3.48
CA ASN A 47 4.70 -5.63 -2.30
C ASN A 47 3.58 -4.66 -1.99
N VAL A 48 3.56 -4.27 -0.72
CA VAL A 48 2.73 -3.19 -0.22
C VAL A 48 3.65 -2.23 0.52
N PHE A 49 3.64 -0.97 0.11
CA PHE A 49 4.46 0.07 0.66
C PHE A 49 3.62 1.15 1.35
N PHE A 50 4.21 1.78 2.35
CA PHE A 50 3.76 3.02 2.95
C PHE A 50 4.78 4.12 2.62
N PHE A 51 4.33 5.19 1.99
CA PHE A 51 5.12 6.39 1.77
C PHE A 51 4.69 7.51 2.71
N CYS A 52 5.66 8.05 3.45
CA CYS A 52 5.48 9.18 4.35
C CYS A 52 5.97 10.47 3.68
N GLY A 53 5.06 11.38 3.35
CA GLY A 53 5.39 12.65 2.70
C GLY A 53 6.24 13.59 3.57
N GLU A 54 6.08 13.54 4.90
CA GLU A 54 6.84 14.37 5.83
C GLU A 54 8.32 13.98 5.90
N SER A 55 8.62 12.67 5.88
CA SER A 55 9.99 12.16 5.99
C SER A 55 10.60 11.73 4.66
N GLY A 56 9.81 11.69 3.58
CA GLY A 56 10.20 11.10 2.30
C GLY A 56 10.47 9.60 2.37
N SER A 57 10.10 8.92 3.47
CA SER A 57 10.47 7.52 3.69
C SER A 57 9.48 6.57 3.02
N LEU A 58 10.01 5.51 2.39
CA LEU A 58 9.25 4.40 1.84
C LEU A 58 9.49 3.15 2.70
N VAL A 59 8.41 2.57 3.24
CA VAL A 59 8.46 1.44 4.18
C VAL A 59 7.69 0.27 3.60
N LEU A 60 8.27 -0.92 3.60
CA LEU A 60 7.58 -2.17 3.27
C LEU A 60 6.65 -2.61 4.43
N VAL A 61 5.41 -3.01 4.13
CA VAL A 61 4.35 -3.28 5.13
C VAL A 61 3.65 -4.63 4.97
#